data_AF-A0A916QWU7-F1
#
_entry.id   AF-A0A916QWU7-F1
#
_cell.length_a   1.000
_cell.length_b   1.000
_cell.length_c   1.000
_cell.angle_alpha   90.00
_cell.angle_beta   90.00
_cell.angle_gamma   90.00
#
_symmetry.space_group_name_H-M   'P 1'
#
loop_
_entity.id
_entity.type
_entity.pdbx_description
1 polymer ?
#
loop_
_entity_poly.entity_id
_entity_poly.type
_entity_poly.pdbx_seq_one_letter_code
_entity_poly.pdbx_strand_id
1 'polypeptide(L)'
;MVLWSVIVYGRTKEADYRFLAIPDDFGTEEQNWARKYIHGTTVKREELPGNPRWSLFKNHKHCVFGVTCMVKELIGSERGYEYMTKGPGGRSLHIFVGYVAQINEDFNPLKILPDLENLEFFKPKSLLISLEKSWHLKNYQLIGRKIDEYPYNLELNYSRVTESTGYTNKSIPPEFIPCLEGENRTFICPDSLEYRQNLWENCCKFFDYPHQHTSLSLCLGLPRKKDVLEGPFSNATTFDTTQNIKFSKLPKRNSNVINEPSKIREPDNRNASKTTHNSSYSISRRRLPIRMVLLISISIGLVLLVIWNKYTLAIQIFMSLLVGLYVQHVSGK
;
A
#
# COMPACT_ATOMS: atom_id res chain seq x y z
N MET A 1 -24.01 21.32 3.89
CA MET A 1 -22.61 21.43 3.37
C MET A 1 -21.85 20.19 3.82
N VAL A 2 -21.10 19.53 2.93
CA VAL A 2 -20.38 18.28 3.29
C VAL A 2 -19.11 18.60 4.05
N LEU A 3 -19.06 18.17 5.31
CA LEU A 3 -17.85 18.21 6.13
C LEU A 3 -17.13 16.87 6.06
N TRP A 4 -15.80 16.96 6.07
CA TRP A 4 -14.92 15.82 5.93
C TRP A 4 -14.11 15.58 7.20
N SER A 5 -13.76 14.33 7.43
CA SER A 5 -12.77 13.90 8.42
C SER A 5 -11.60 13.21 7.71
N VAL A 6 -10.52 12.94 8.45
CA VAL A 6 -9.27 12.37 7.95
C VAL A 6 -9.23 10.86 8.19
N ILE A 7 -8.70 10.12 7.22
CA ILE A 7 -8.37 8.70 7.40
C ILE A 7 -6.92 8.40 7.00
N VAL A 8 -6.19 8.03 8.05
CA VAL A 8 -4.80 7.57 8.21
C VAL A 8 -4.55 6.06 8.17
N TYR A 9 -4.06 5.40 7.12
CA TYR A 9 -3.64 3.99 7.26
C TYR A 9 -2.24 3.72 6.71
N GLY A 10 -1.36 3.22 7.55
CA GLY A 10 0.02 2.98 7.14
C GLY A 10 0.82 2.28 8.22
N ARG A 11 2.11 2.10 7.94
CA ARG A 11 3.09 1.64 8.90
C ARG A 11 3.99 2.81 9.29
N THR A 12 4.49 2.80 10.52
CA THR A 12 5.46 3.80 10.98
C THR A 12 6.87 3.22 10.87
N LYS A 13 7.89 3.92 11.37
CA LYS A 13 9.25 3.38 11.44
C LYS A 13 9.27 2.10 12.28
N GLU A 14 8.60 2.08 13.42
CA GLU A 14 8.78 1.01 14.42
C GLU A 14 7.52 0.15 14.61
N ALA A 15 6.53 0.28 13.72
CA ALA A 15 5.26 -0.42 13.84
C ALA A 15 4.65 -0.84 12.50
N ASP A 16 3.93 -1.96 12.54
CA ASP A 16 3.25 -2.55 11.39
C ASP A 16 1.99 -1.77 10.99
N TYR A 17 1.36 -2.15 9.87
CA TYR A 17 0.22 -1.47 9.29
C TYR A 17 -0.97 -1.35 10.24
N ARG A 18 -1.41 -0.11 10.48
CA ARG A 18 -2.56 0.21 11.32
C ARG A 18 -3.18 1.54 10.92
N PHE A 19 -4.34 1.82 11.51
CA PHE A 19 -4.89 3.16 11.48
C PHE A 19 -4.05 4.09 12.36
N LEU A 20 -3.68 5.23 11.80
CA LEU A 20 -2.97 6.32 12.47
C LEU A 20 -3.89 7.49 12.78
N ALA A 21 -4.92 7.68 11.95
CA ALA A 21 -5.98 8.66 12.12
C ALA A 21 -7.29 8.07 11.58
N ILE A 22 -8.40 8.30 12.26
CA ILE A 22 -9.74 7.89 11.82
C ILE A 22 -10.77 8.96 12.18
N PRO A 23 -11.96 8.96 11.54
CA PRO A 23 -13.09 9.72 12.04
C PRO A 23 -13.49 9.35 13.47
N ASP A 24 -14.05 10.29 14.20
CA ASP A 24 -14.52 10.09 15.59
C ASP A 24 -15.67 9.07 15.70
N ASP A 25 -16.43 8.86 14.64
CA ASP A 25 -17.51 7.88 14.55
C ASP A 25 -17.07 6.48 14.07
N PHE A 26 -15.76 6.24 13.86
CA PHE A 26 -15.27 4.94 13.37
C PHE A 26 -15.11 3.90 14.48
N GLY A 27 -16.12 3.03 14.59
CA GLY A 27 -16.06 1.80 15.38
C GLY A 27 -15.21 0.70 14.73
N THR A 28 -15.25 -0.49 15.34
CA THR A 28 -14.53 -1.67 14.83
C THR A 28 -15.03 -2.08 13.44
N GLU A 29 -16.33 -1.95 13.18
CA GLU A 29 -16.94 -2.33 11.90
C GLU A 29 -16.51 -1.39 10.77
N GLU A 30 -16.56 -0.09 10.99
CA GLU A 30 -16.14 0.95 10.04
C GLU A 30 -14.64 0.80 9.71
N GLN A 31 -13.81 0.53 10.73
CA GLN A 31 -12.39 0.25 10.55
C GLN A 31 -12.15 -1.02 9.72
N ASN A 32 -12.88 -2.10 9.98
CA ASN A 32 -12.76 -3.35 9.22
C ASN A 32 -13.21 -3.15 7.75
N TRP A 33 -14.31 -2.42 7.56
CA TRP A 33 -14.83 -2.05 6.25
C TRP A 33 -13.81 -1.23 5.45
N ALA A 34 -13.26 -0.16 6.02
CA ALA A 34 -12.26 0.66 5.33
C ALA A 34 -10.97 -0.13 5.05
N ARG A 35 -10.51 -0.94 6.03
CA ARG A 35 -9.28 -1.75 5.89
C ARG A 35 -9.36 -2.72 4.71
N LYS A 36 -10.53 -3.32 4.45
CA LYS A 36 -10.77 -4.19 3.28
C LYS A 36 -10.33 -3.50 1.98
N TYR A 37 -10.77 -2.27 1.74
CA TYR A 37 -10.47 -1.53 0.51
C TYR A 37 -9.05 -1.00 0.50
N ILE A 38 -8.59 -0.43 1.62
CA ILE A 38 -7.22 0.07 1.75
C ILE A 38 -6.21 -1.05 1.45
N HIS A 39 -6.38 -2.24 2.01
CA HIS A 39 -5.52 -3.39 1.71
C HIS A 39 -5.56 -3.78 0.22
N GLY A 40 -6.73 -3.70 -0.42
CA GLY A 40 -6.87 -3.93 -1.86
C GLY A 40 -5.98 -3.02 -2.71
N THR A 41 -5.73 -1.80 -2.25
CA THR A 41 -4.82 -0.87 -2.94
C THR A 41 -3.33 -1.19 -2.74
N THR A 42 -2.96 -2.14 -1.88
CA THR A 42 -1.55 -2.47 -1.56
C THR A 42 -1.03 -3.73 -2.27
N VAL A 43 -1.84 -4.35 -3.13
CA VAL A 43 -1.48 -5.55 -3.89
C VAL A 43 -0.29 -5.26 -4.82
N LYS A 44 0.78 -6.07 -4.80
CA LYS A 44 2.05 -5.77 -5.50
C LYS A 44 2.57 -4.36 -5.15
N ARG A 45 2.81 -4.13 -3.85
CA ARG A 45 3.34 -2.86 -3.31
C ARG A 45 4.65 -2.40 -3.94
N GLU A 46 5.42 -3.32 -4.50
CA GLU A 46 6.65 -3.07 -5.24
C GLU A 46 6.42 -2.29 -6.54
N GLU A 47 5.20 -2.30 -7.08
CA GLU A 47 4.81 -1.54 -8.28
C GLU A 47 4.22 -0.16 -7.94
N LEU A 48 4.09 0.17 -6.65
CA LEU A 48 3.55 1.45 -6.19
C LEU A 48 4.46 2.68 -6.46
N PRO A 49 5.80 2.59 -6.44
CA PRO A 49 6.65 3.74 -6.76
C PRO A 49 6.35 4.32 -8.15
N GLY A 50 6.02 5.61 -8.20
CA GLY A 50 5.60 6.32 -9.41
C GLY A 50 4.17 6.03 -9.87
N ASN A 51 3.46 5.12 -9.19
CA ASN A 51 2.12 4.66 -9.56
C ASN A 51 1.16 4.73 -8.35
N PRO A 52 0.79 5.94 -7.88
CA PRO A 52 -0.18 6.09 -6.82
C PRO A 52 -1.52 5.48 -7.23
N ARG A 53 -2.23 4.91 -6.25
CA ARG A 53 -3.51 4.23 -6.46
C ARG A 53 -4.61 4.97 -5.76
N TRP A 54 -5.56 5.46 -6.56
CA TRP A 54 -6.65 6.28 -6.08
C TRP A 54 -7.85 5.40 -5.83
N SER A 55 -8.52 5.59 -4.71
CA SER A 55 -9.67 4.77 -4.35
C SER A 55 -10.82 5.62 -3.86
N LEU A 56 -12.01 5.17 -4.21
CA LEU A 56 -13.29 5.72 -3.78
C LEU A 56 -14.15 4.53 -3.37
N PHE A 57 -14.59 4.49 -2.12
CA PHE A 57 -15.45 3.42 -1.63
C PHE A 57 -16.50 3.95 -0.67
N LYS A 58 -17.72 3.44 -0.84
CA LYS A 58 -18.92 3.98 -0.24
C LYS A 58 -19.80 2.85 0.28
N ASN A 59 -20.38 3.06 1.46
CA ASN A 59 -21.47 2.25 1.98
C ASN A 59 -22.72 3.12 2.17
N HIS A 60 -23.63 2.77 3.09
CA HIS A 60 -24.83 3.56 3.38
C HIS A 60 -24.62 4.70 4.38
N LYS A 61 -23.51 4.71 5.13
CA LYS A 61 -23.16 5.71 6.16
C LYS A 61 -22.01 6.63 5.76
N HIS A 62 -21.01 6.11 5.05
CA HIS A 62 -19.73 6.76 4.82
C HIS A 62 -19.29 6.65 3.36
N CYS A 63 -18.66 7.71 2.86
CA CYS A 63 -17.93 7.74 1.61
C CYS A 63 -16.47 8.08 1.92
N VAL A 64 -15.55 7.24 1.47
CA VAL A 64 -14.11 7.45 1.61
C VAL A 64 -13.52 7.67 0.23
N PHE A 65 -12.71 8.72 0.09
CA PHE A 65 -11.82 8.86 -1.05
C PHE A 65 -10.39 9.07 -0.55
N GLY A 66 -9.41 8.48 -1.22
CA GLY A 66 -8.03 8.57 -0.79
C GLY A 66 -7.07 7.95 -1.79
N VAL A 67 -5.79 8.09 -1.48
CA VAL A 67 -4.69 7.62 -2.32
C VAL A 67 -3.74 6.76 -1.50
N THR A 68 -3.31 5.65 -2.10
CA THR A 68 -2.19 4.85 -1.63
C THR A 68 -0.98 5.19 -2.47
N CYS A 69 0.09 5.67 -1.85
CA CYS A 69 1.31 6.08 -2.52
C CYS A 69 2.55 5.82 -1.64
N MET A 70 3.73 6.03 -2.20
CA MET A 70 4.94 6.04 -1.39
C MET A 70 4.97 7.30 -0.51
N VAL A 71 5.41 7.19 0.75
CA VAL A 71 5.51 8.35 1.65
C VAL A 71 6.42 9.43 1.04
N LYS A 72 7.47 9.04 0.31
CA LYS A 72 8.34 10.00 -0.42
C LYS A 72 7.57 10.84 -1.45
N GLU A 73 6.57 10.26 -2.10
CA GLU A 73 5.77 10.94 -3.13
C GLU A 73 4.79 11.90 -2.46
N LEU A 74 4.23 11.49 -1.32
CA LEU A 74 3.36 12.33 -0.51
C LEU A 74 4.11 13.54 0.07
N ILE A 75 5.32 13.39 0.61
CA ILE A 75 6.06 14.55 1.17
C ILE A 75 6.78 15.37 0.08
N GLY A 76 7.03 14.78 -1.09
CA GLY A 76 7.80 15.42 -2.15
C GLY A 76 9.20 15.84 -1.71
N SER A 77 9.56 17.10 -1.99
CA SER A 77 10.88 17.67 -1.70
C SER A 77 11.01 18.28 -0.28
N GLU A 78 10.03 18.07 0.60
CA GLU A 78 10.07 18.60 1.96
C GLU A 78 11.15 17.92 2.80
N ARG A 79 12.34 18.53 2.83
CA ARG A 79 13.52 18.03 3.56
C ARG A 79 13.25 17.75 5.04
N GLY A 80 12.32 18.48 5.65
CA GLY A 80 11.91 18.31 7.05
C GLY A 80 11.37 16.92 7.36
N TYR A 81 10.76 16.22 6.40
CA TYR A 81 10.11 14.92 6.61
C TYR A 81 10.81 13.76 5.88
N GLU A 82 12.02 13.97 5.33
CA GLU A 82 12.75 12.93 4.59
C GLU A 82 12.99 11.68 5.46
N TYR A 83 13.16 11.86 6.77
CA TYR A 83 13.30 10.80 7.76
C TYR A 83 12.07 9.88 7.85
N MET A 84 10.93 10.30 7.29
CA MET A 84 9.69 9.54 7.23
C MET A 84 9.54 8.68 5.97
N THR A 85 10.47 8.77 5.02
CA THR A 85 10.37 8.03 3.75
C THR A 85 10.81 6.56 3.86
N LYS A 86 11.58 6.23 4.90
CA LYS A 86 12.24 4.93 5.05
C LYS A 86 12.00 4.35 6.43
N GLY A 87 11.70 3.05 6.45
CA GLY A 87 11.62 2.26 7.67
C GLY A 87 12.98 1.67 8.08
N PRO A 88 12.97 0.76 9.07
CA PRO A 88 14.15 0.02 9.49
C PRO A 88 14.76 -0.73 8.31
N GLY A 89 16.08 -0.62 8.16
CA GLY A 89 16.82 -1.19 7.03
C GLY A 89 16.64 -0.45 5.70
N GLY A 90 16.20 0.82 5.72
CA GLY A 90 16.16 1.69 4.55
C GLY A 90 15.04 1.40 3.55
N ARG A 91 14.09 0.53 3.91
CA ARG A 91 12.96 0.16 3.03
C ARG A 91 11.99 1.32 2.88
N SER A 92 11.66 1.67 1.65
CA SER A 92 10.66 2.69 1.36
C SER A 92 9.31 2.34 1.98
N LEU A 93 8.62 3.38 2.44
CA LEU A 93 7.34 3.27 3.11
C LEU A 93 6.23 3.71 2.18
N HIS A 94 5.08 3.06 2.29
CA HIS A 94 3.85 3.46 1.62
C HIS A 94 2.74 3.64 2.65
N ILE A 95 1.76 4.41 2.25
CA ILE A 95 0.70 4.90 3.12
C ILE A 95 -0.57 5.06 2.29
N PHE A 96 -1.71 4.87 2.94
CA PHE A 96 -3.00 5.33 2.46
C PHE A 96 -3.38 6.59 3.25
N VAL A 97 -3.70 7.65 2.51
CA VAL A 97 -4.16 8.92 3.04
C VAL A 97 -5.46 9.31 2.34
N GLY A 98 -6.46 9.72 3.11
CA GLY A 98 -7.77 9.98 2.56
C GLY A 98 -8.63 10.86 3.44
N TYR A 99 -9.84 11.10 2.94
CA TYR A 99 -10.90 11.81 3.64
C TYR A 99 -12.18 10.99 3.65
N VAL A 100 -12.97 11.20 4.69
CA VAL A 100 -14.25 10.53 4.92
C VAL A 100 -15.34 11.56 5.04
N ALA A 101 -16.47 11.34 4.36
CA ALA A 101 -17.70 12.10 4.55
C ALA A 101 -18.80 11.17 5.07
N GLN A 102 -19.68 11.73 5.88
CA GLN A 102 -20.95 11.09 6.24
C GLN A 102 -21.95 11.24 5.08
N ILE A 103 -22.71 10.19 4.83
CA ILE A 103 -23.79 10.17 3.85
C ILE A 103 -25.05 10.64 4.55
N ASN A 104 -25.46 11.84 4.20
CA ASN A 104 -26.69 12.49 4.63
C ASN A 104 -27.33 13.19 3.43
N GLU A 105 -28.45 13.87 3.64
CA GLU A 105 -29.20 14.59 2.59
C GLU A 105 -28.34 15.65 1.87
N ASP A 106 -27.34 16.21 2.55
CA ASP A 106 -26.41 17.21 2.01
C ASP A 106 -25.23 16.62 1.23
N PHE A 107 -25.07 15.30 1.22
CA PHE A 107 -23.95 14.63 0.59
C PHE A 107 -24.01 14.79 -0.93
N ASN A 108 -23.06 15.54 -1.49
CA ASN A 108 -22.88 15.72 -2.92
C ASN A 108 -21.59 15.04 -3.40
N PRO A 109 -21.69 13.90 -4.12
CA PRO A 109 -20.55 13.13 -4.59
C PRO A 109 -19.79 13.80 -5.75
N LEU A 110 -20.44 14.66 -6.53
CA LEU A 110 -19.79 15.41 -7.62
C LEU A 110 -18.79 16.45 -7.11
N LYS A 111 -18.83 16.78 -5.81
CA LYS A 111 -17.77 17.57 -5.19
C LYS A 111 -16.49 16.76 -5.01
N ILE A 112 -16.54 15.44 -5.06
CA ILE A 112 -15.38 14.55 -4.91
C ILE A 112 -14.69 14.38 -6.27
N LEU A 113 -14.36 15.46 -6.98
CA LEU A 113 -13.57 15.36 -8.21
C LEU A 113 -12.16 15.86 -7.89
N PRO A 114 -11.25 15.01 -7.38
CA PRO A 114 -9.86 15.39 -7.24
C PRO A 114 -9.20 15.46 -8.63
N ASP A 115 -8.20 16.31 -8.74
CA ASP A 115 -7.26 16.28 -9.86
C ASP A 115 -6.48 14.97 -9.70
N LEU A 116 -6.92 13.93 -10.42
CA LEU A 116 -6.50 12.53 -10.30
C LEU A 116 -5.04 12.36 -10.75
N GLU A 117 -4.11 12.90 -9.97
CA GLU A 117 -2.65 12.87 -10.09
C GLU A 117 -2.00 13.84 -9.10
N ASN A 118 -2.78 14.77 -8.54
CA ASN A 118 -2.30 15.80 -7.64
C ASN A 118 -2.30 15.35 -6.17
N LEU A 119 -1.14 14.82 -5.73
CA LEU A 119 -0.92 14.42 -4.35
C LEU A 119 -0.90 15.60 -3.36
N GLU A 120 -0.72 16.86 -3.81
CA GLU A 120 -0.74 18.05 -2.94
C GLU A 120 -2.05 18.15 -2.15
N PHE A 121 -3.14 17.65 -2.71
CA PHE A 121 -4.44 17.59 -2.04
C PHE A 121 -4.43 16.79 -0.73
N PHE A 122 -3.52 15.81 -0.60
CA PHE A 122 -3.34 14.99 0.60
C PHE A 122 -2.13 15.38 1.44
N LYS A 123 -1.53 16.53 1.17
CA LYS A 123 -0.49 17.14 2.01
C LYS A 123 -1.00 18.16 3.06
N PRO A 124 -2.22 18.10 3.64
CA PRO A 124 -2.54 18.99 4.74
C PRO A 124 -1.50 18.86 5.84
N LYS A 125 -1.07 20.01 6.37
CA LYS A 125 -0.16 20.07 7.52
C LYS A 125 -0.67 19.22 8.69
N SER A 126 -1.99 19.15 8.89
CA SER A 126 -2.62 18.30 9.91
C SER A 126 -2.32 16.81 9.73
N LEU A 127 -2.29 16.32 8.49
CA LEU A 127 -2.03 14.93 8.16
C LEU A 127 -0.55 14.55 8.37
N LEU A 128 0.36 15.44 7.98
CA LEU A 128 1.79 15.27 8.25
C LEU A 128 2.09 15.29 9.75
N ILE A 129 1.40 16.14 10.53
CA ILE A 129 1.49 16.16 12.00
C ILE A 129 1.03 14.83 12.61
N SER A 130 -0.08 14.23 12.16
CA SER A 130 -0.54 12.92 12.66
C SER A 130 0.51 11.83 12.44
N LEU A 131 1.14 11.87 11.26
CA LEU A 131 2.19 10.94 10.89
C LEU A 131 3.45 11.13 11.74
N GLU A 132 3.87 12.37 11.93
CA GLU A 132 5.03 12.73 12.75
C GLU A 132 4.87 12.28 14.20
N LYS A 133 3.73 12.59 14.83
CA LYS A 133 3.41 12.19 16.22
C LYS A 133 3.51 10.68 16.48
N SER A 134 3.24 9.89 15.45
CA SER A 134 3.21 8.43 15.56
C SER A 134 4.48 7.79 15.00
N TRP A 135 5.34 8.56 14.33
CA TRP A 135 6.41 8.04 13.49
C TRP A 135 7.44 7.19 14.24
N HIS A 136 7.83 7.68 15.41
CA HIS A 136 8.89 7.09 16.24
C HIS A 136 8.39 6.06 17.24
N LEU A 137 7.06 5.86 17.33
CA LEU A 137 6.49 4.96 18.32
C LEU A 137 6.62 3.50 17.90
N LYS A 138 7.11 2.68 18.82
CA LYS A 138 7.26 1.23 18.66
C LYS A 138 5.92 0.52 18.76
N ASN A 139 5.82 -0.67 18.16
CA ASN A 139 4.63 -1.53 18.21
C ASN A 139 4.00 -1.62 19.61
N TYR A 140 4.76 -1.89 20.67
CA TYR A 140 4.21 -2.00 22.04
C TYR A 140 3.64 -0.70 22.59
N GLN A 141 4.19 0.46 22.20
CA GLN A 141 3.68 1.78 22.59
C GLN A 141 2.37 2.10 21.87
N LEU A 142 2.15 1.49 20.70
CA LEU A 142 0.96 1.70 19.89
C LEU A 142 -0.15 0.69 20.20
N ILE A 143 0.14 -0.48 20.76
CA ILE A 143 -0.88 -1.49 21.12
C ILE A 143 -1.87 -0.93 22.16
N GLY A 144 -1.40 -0.12 23.12
CA GLY A 144 -2.26 0.51 24.14
C GLY A 144 -2.66 1.97 23.83
N ARG A 145 -2.15 2.56 22.74
CA ARG A 145 -2.47 3.95 22.38
C ARG A 145 -3.79 4.01 21.63
N LYS A 146 -4.67 4.93 22.03
CA LYS A 146 -5.89 5.28 21.28
C LYS A 146 -5.50 5.85 19.92
N ILE A 147 -6.17 5.39 18.85
CA ILE A 147 -5.99 5.95 17.50
C ILE A 147 -6.40 7.43 17.55
N ASP A 148 -5.69 8.30 16.83
CA ASP A 148 -6.04 9.71 16.79
C ASP A 148 -7.39 9.86 16.04
N GLU A 149 -8.41 10.38 16.75
CA GLU A 149 -9.75 10.60 16.23
C GLU A 149 -9.88 12.04 15.70
N TYR A 150 -10.51 12.19 14.54
CA TYR A 150 -10.71 13.46 13.86
C TYR A 150 -12.20 13.74 13.65
N PRO A 151 -12.70 14.91 14.08
CA PRO A 151 -14.09 15.29 13.84
C PRO A 151 -14.33 15.64 12.37
N TYR A 152 -15.59 15.61 11.94
CA TYR A 152 -16.02 16.09 10.63
C TYR A 152 -16.12 17.62 10.63
N ASN A 153 -15.00 18.30 10.42
CA ASN A 153 -14.92 19.76 10.38
C ASN A 153 -14.09 20.31 9.22
N LEU A 154 -13.60 19.45 8.33
CA LEU A 154 -12.81 19.87 7.19
C LEU A 154 -13.71 20.22 6.02
N GLU A 155 -13.62 21.47 5.58
CA GLU A 155 -14.10 21.87 4.27
C GLU A 155 -12.99 21.66 3.26
N LEU A 156 -13.23 20.75 2.31
CA LEU A 156 -12.30 20.55 1.21
C LEU A 156 -12.53 21.63 0.17
N ASN A 157 -11.49 22.43 -0.11
CA ASN A 157 -11.56 23.49 -1.11
C ASN A 157 -11.44 22.89 -2.52
N TYR A 158 -12.57 22.47 -3.07
CA TYR A 158 -12.67 21.89 -4.41
C TYR A 158 -12.52 22.90 -5.55
N SER A 159 -12.67 24.20 -5.26
CA SER A 159 -12.75 25.29 -6.24
C SER A 159 -11.54 25.37 -7.18
N ARG A 160 -10.35 24.95 -6.72
CA ARG A 160 -9.14 24.92 -7.58
C ARG A 160 -9.11 23.76 -8.57
N VAL A 161 -9.90 22.71 -8.35
CA VAL A 161 -9.85 21.49 -9.16
C VAL A 161 -10.84 21.55 -10.33
N THR A 162 -11.97 22.23 -10.13
CA THR A 162 -13.00 22.40 -11.17
C THR A 162 -12.68 23.48 -12.21
N GLU A 163 -11.78 24.43 -11.90
CA GLU A 163 -11.42 25.51 -12.83
C GLU A 163 -10.34 25.11 -13.86
N SER A 164 -9.62 23.99 -13.66
CA SER A 164 -8.50 23.61 -14.55
C SER A 164 -8.89 22.69 -15.71
N THR A 165 -10.12 22.20 -15.79
CA THR A 165 -10.59 21.36 -16.90
C THR A 165 -11.70 22.05 -17.67
N GLY A 166 -11.29 22.88 -18.63
CA GLY A 166 -12.16 23.36 -19.72
C GLY A 166 -12.60 22.23 -20.65
N TYR A 167 -13.23 21.19 -20.12
CA TYR A 167 -13.88 20.12 -20.88
C TYR A 167 -15.38 20.23 -20.71
N THR A 168 -15.92 21.25 -21.35
CA THR A 168 -17.31 21.29 -21.77
C THR A 168 -17.60 20.07 -22.68
N ASN A 169 -18.60 19.28 -22.30
CA ASN A 169 -19.42 18.46 -23.20
C ASN A 169 -18.69 17.51 -24.18
N LYS A 170 -17.84 16.59 -23.69
CA LYS A 170 -17.76 15.28 -24.34
C LYS A 170 -18.77 14.37 -23.67
N SER A 171 -19.88 14.13 -24.36
CA SER A 171 -20.90 13.17 -23.96
C SER A 171 -20.22 11.86 -23.52
N ILE A 172 -20.40 11.51 -22.25
CA ILE A 172 -20.10 10.17 -21.75
C ILE A 172 -20.79 9.19 -22.72
N PRO A 173 -20.09 8.20 -23.29
CA PRO A 173 -20.76 7.15 -24.04
C PRO A 173 -21.84 6.53 -23.12
N PRO A 174 -23.12 6.51 -23.54
CA PRO A 174 -24.28 6.24 -22.67
C PRO A 174 -24.38 4.81 -22.11
N GLU A 175 -23.30 4.03 -22.12
CA GLU A 175 -23.33 2.57 -21.90
C GLU A 175 -22.58 2.10 -20.63
N PHE A 176 -21.91 2.97 -19.88
CA PHE A 176 -21.06 2.54 -18.76
C PHE A 176 -21.70 2.78 -17.39
N ILE A 177 -22.49 1.81 -16.94
CA ILE A 177 -23.03 1.74 -15.59
C ILE A 177 -22.01 1.06 -14.66
N PRO A 178 -21.51 1.75 -13.61
CA PRO A 178 -20.62 1.17 -12.62
C PRO A 178 -21.20 -0.10 -11.99
N CYS A 179 -20.35 -1.06 -11.63
CA CYS A 179 -20.78 -2.26 -10.90
C CYS A 179 -20.97 -1.95 -9.42
N LEU A 180 -22.05 -2.45 -8.85
CA LEU A 180 -22.35 -2.29 -7.43
C LEU A 180 -21.68 -3.37 -6.59
N GLU A 181 -21.47 -3.07 -5.31
CA GLU A 181 -21.14 -4.11 -4.35
C GLU A 181 -22.31 -5.09 -4.25
N GLY A 182 -22.02 -6.39 -4.31
CA GLY A 182 -23.03 -7.46 -4.22
C GLY A 182 -23.50 -8.04 -5.55
N GLU A 183 -23.29 -7.36 -6.68
CA GLU A 183 -23.69 -7.87 -8.02
C GLU A 183 -22.85 -9.06 -8.52
N ASN A 184 -21.84 -9.47 -7.76
CA ASN A 184 -20.82 -10.44 -8.16
C ASN A 184 -20.18 -10.11 -9.52
N ARG A 185 -20.11 -8.83 -9.88
CA ARG A 185 -19.55 -8.31 -11.12
C ARG A 185 -18.47 -7.27 -10.82
N THR A 186 -17.52 -7.15 -11.72
CA THR A 186 -16.52 -6.09 -11.70
C THR A 186 -16.38 -5.47 -13.07
N PHE A 187 -16.17 -4.16 -13.11
CA PHE A 187 -15.87 -3.41 -14.31
C PHE A 187 -14.39 -3.00 -14.30
N ILE A 188 -13.70 -3.23 -15.42
CA ILE A 188 -12.27 -2.94 -15.57
C ILE A 188 -12.05 -2.15 -16.85
N CYS A 189 -11.34 -1.02 -16.73
CA CYS A 189 -10.91 -0.17 -17.83
C CYS A 189 -9.38 -0.19 -17.99
N PRO A 190 -8.85 0.21 -19.16
CA PRO A 190 -7.44 0.57 -19.30
C PRO A 190 -7.04 1.68 -18.32
N ASP A 191 -5.80 1.66 -17.86
CA ASP A 191 -5.28 2.70 -16.98
C ASP A 191 -4.63 3.85 -17.77
N SER A 192 -5.48 4.73 -18.32
CA SER A 192 -5.07 6.02 -18.89
C SER A 192 -5.74 7.17 -18.13
N LEU A 193 -5.20 8.40 -18.25
CA LEU A 193 -5.78 9.60 -17.64
C LEU A 193 -7.27 9.76 -17.98
N GLU A 194 -7.62 9.60 -19.25
CA GLU A 194 -9.01 9.69 -19.73
C GLU A 194 -9.92 8.63 -19.09
N TYR A 195 -9.49 7.35 -19.05
CA TYR A 195 -10.30 6.29 -18.43
C TYR A 195 -10.42 6.47 -16.92
N ARG A 196 -9.36 6.94 -16.24
CA ARG A 196 -9.38 7.25 -14.80
C ARG A 196 -10.41 8.33 -14.48
N GLN A 197 -10.36 9.45 -15.21
CA GLN A 197 -11.29 10.57 -15.05
C GLN A 197 -12.73 10.15 -15.35
N ASN A 198 -12.96 9.52 -16.50
CA ASN A 198 -14.30 9.07 -16.90
C ASN A 198 -14.91 8.07 -15.91
N LEU A 199 -14.12 7.08 -15.46
CA LEU A 199 -14.63 6.09 -14.50
C LEU A 199 -14.94 6.71 -13.14
N TRP A 200 -14.08 7.63 -12.68
CA TRP A 200 -14.29 8.34 -11.44
C TRP A 200 -15.55 9.21 -11.47
N GLU A 201 -15.71 10.03 -12.51
CA GLU A 201 -16.90 10.85 -12.72
C GLU A 201 -18.17 10.01 -12.80
N ASN A 202 -18.15 8.90 -13.54
CA ASN A 202 -19.30 8.02 -13.67
C ASN A 202 -19.68 7.38 -12.32
N CYS A 203 -18.69 6.99 -11.50
CA CYS A 203 -18.96 6.51 -10.14
C CYS A 203 -19.57 7.60 -9.26
N CYS A 204 -19.09 8.85 -9.36
CA CYS A 204 -19.65 9.97 -8.61
C CYS A 204 -21.08 10.33 -9.05
N LYS A 205 -21.34 10.39 -10.37
CA LYS A 205 -22.70 10.60 -10.92
C LYS A 205 -23.65 9.48 -10.50
N PHE A 206 -23.16 8.25 -10.40
CA PHE A 206 -23.95 7.12 -9.93
C PHE A 206 -24.29 7.20 -8.43
N PHE A 207 -23.66 8.09 -7.65
CA PHE A 207 -24.03 8.30 -6.24
C PHE A 207 -25.20 9.26 -6.05
N ASP A 208 -25.62 9.95 -7.10
CA ASP A 208 -26.81 10.79 -7.05
C ASP A 208 -28.10 9.94 -6.94
N TYR A 209 -29.20 10.61 -6.61
CA TYR A 209 -30.52 9.97 -6.46
C TYR A 209 -30.89 9.16 -7.73
N PRO A 210 -31.40 7.91 -7.60
CA PRO A 210 -31.86 7.22 -6.39
C PRO A 210 -30.81 6.32 -5.70
N HIS A 211 -29.54 6.41 -6.07
CA HIS A 211 -28.49 5.46 -5.67
C HIS A 211 -27.62 5.93 -4.49
N GLN A 212 -28.10 6.94 -3.75
CA GLN A 212 -27.40 7.56 -2.63
C GLN A 212 -27.03 6.57 -1.51
N HIS A 213 -27.80 5.50 -1.31
CA HIS A 213 -27.50 4.48 -0.29
C HIS A 213 -26.81 3.24 -0.84
N THR A 214 -26.55 3.18 -2.14
CA THR A 214 -25.94 2.02 -2.77
C THR A 214 -24.45 1.95 -2.48
N SER A 215 -23.96 0.74 -2.19
CA SER A 215 -22.54 0.51 -1.94
C SER A 215 -21.79 0.31 -3.25
N LEU A 216 -20.64 0.96 -3.38
CA LEU A 216 -19.79 0.93 -4.56
C LEU A 216 -18.34 1.09 -4.15
N SER A 217 -17.45 0.51 -4.93
CA SER A 217 -16.02 0.65 -4.74
C SER A 217 -15.29 0.77 -6.07
N LEU A 218 -14.31 1.67 -6.09
CA LEU A 218 -13.48 2.04 -7.21
C LEU A 218 -12.01 2.07 -6.77
N CYS A 219 -11.13 1.51 -7.59
CA CYS A 219 -9.68 1.70 -7.46
C CYS A 219 -9.03 1.95 -8.82
N LEU A 220 -8.34 3.06 -8.95
CA LEU A 220 -7.58 3.44 -10.13
C LEU A 220 -6.09 3.06 -9.96
N GLY A 221 -5.45 2.63 -11.04
CA GLY A 221 -4.02 2.30 -11.08
C GLY A 221 -3.67 0.92 -10.52
N LEU A 222 -4.58 -0.05 -10.57
CA LEU A 222 -4.27 -1.42 -10.15
C LEU A 222 -3.36 -2.11 -11.19
N PRO A 223 -2.45 -2.99 -10.76
CA PRO A 223 -1.44 -3.45 -11.69
C PRO A 223 -1.95 -4.49 -12.69
N ARG A 224 -2.83 -5.39 -12.25
CA ARG A 224 -3.37 -6.46 -13.12
C ARG A 224 -4.86 -6.69 -12.92
N LYS A 225 -5.56 -7.14 -13.97
CA LYS A 225 -6.97 -7.58 -13.93
C LYS A 225 -7.24 -8.57 -12.80
N LYS A 226 -6.31 -9.51 -12.60
CA LYS A 226 -6.40 -10.52 -11.54
C LYS A 226 -6.55 -9.90 -10.15
N ASP A 227 -5.87 -8.79 -9.89
CA ASP A 227 -5.90 -8.12 -8.60
C ASP A 227 -7.27 -7.47 -8.32
N VAL A 228 -8.01 -7.13 -9.38
CA VAL A 228 -9.42 -6.69 -9.29
C VAL A 228 -10.34 -7.87 -9.01
N LEU A 229 -10.18 -8.98 -9.75
CA LEU A 229 -11.03 -10.17 -9.64
C LEU A 229 -10.95 -10.86 -8.27
N GLU A 230 -9.76 -10.88 -7.67
CA GLU A 230 -9.51 -11.40 -6.32
C GLU A 230 -9.69 -10.32 -5.23
N GLY A 231 -9.82 -9.06 -5.65
CA GLY A 231 -9.83 -7.89 -4.78
C GLY A 231 -11.21 -7.41 -4.33
N PRO A 232 -11.23 -6.39 -3.47
CA PRO A 232 -12.47 -5.84 -2.92
C PRO A 232 -13.22 -4.96 -3.91
N PHE A 233 -12.55 -4.33 -4.87
CA PHE A 233 -13.11 -3.31 -5.75
C PHE A 233 -14.06 -3.86 -6.80
N SER A 234 -15.21 -3.21 -7.03
CA SER A 234 -16.16 -3.55 -8.10
C SER A 234 -15.88 -2.79 -9.39
N ASN A 235 -15.11 -1.70 -9.32
CA ASN A 235 -14.73 -0.88 -10.46
C ASN A 235 -13.24 -0.61 -10.38
N ALA A 236 -12.52 -0.70 -11.50
CA ALA A 236 -11.09 -0.42 -11.49
C ALA A 236 -10.53 -0.02 -12.85
N THR A 237 -9.36 0.62 -12.85
CA THR A 237 -8.47 0.66 -14.01
C THR A 237 -7.26 -0.25 -13.77
N THR A 238 -6.78 -0.91 -14.82
CA THR A 238 -5.53 -1.70 -14.74
C THR A 238 -4.58 -1.50 -15.91
N PHE A 239 -3.27 -1.60 -15.64
CA PHE A 239 -2.23 -1.43 -16.66
C PHE A 239 -2.24 -2.51 -17.76
N ASP A 240 -2.69 -3.73 -17.44
CA ASP A 240 -2.78 -4.87 -18.37
C ASP A 240 -4.13 -4.95 -19.13
N THR A 241 -4.98 -3.94 -19.00
CA THR A 241 -6.27 -3.85 -19.71
C THR A 241 -6.16 -2.95 -20.92
N THR A 242 -6.60 -3.45 -22.08
CA THR A 242 -6.57 -2.72 -23.36
C THR A 242 -7.95 -2.24 -23.82
N GLN A 243 -9.03 -2.76 -23.24
CA GLN A 243 -10.41 -2.42 -23.58
C GLN A 243 -11.29 -2.50 -22.33
N ASN A 244 -12.47 -1.89 -22.36
CA ASN A 244 -13.43 -1.99 -21.26
C ASN A 244 -13.98 -3.42 -21.14
N ILE A 245 -14.01 -3.97 -19.93
CA ILE A 245 -14.49 -5.33 -19.70
C ILE A 245 -15.32 -5.40 -18.41
N LYS A 246 -16.42 -6.15 -18.46
CA LYS A 246 -17.23 -6.50 -17.30
C LYS A 246 -17.13 -8.01 -17.07
N PHE A 247 -16.67 -8.42 -15.89
CA PHE A 247 -16.48 -9.82 -15.51
C PHE A 247 -17.31 -10.19 -14.29
N SER A 248 -17.63 -11.46 -14.13
CA SER A 248 -18.07 -11.99 -12.84
C SER A 248 -16.88 -12.11 -11.89
N LYS A 249 -17.04 -11.75 -10.62
CA LYS A 249 -15.99 -11.95 -9.62
C LYS A 249 -15.78 -13.45 -9.37
N LEU A 250 -14.53 -13.81 -9.09
CA LEU A 250 -14.22 -15.18 -8.69
C LEU A 250 -14.88 -15.44 -7.33
N PRO A 251 -15.50 -16.61 -7.13
CA PRO A 251 -16.03 -16.96 -5.82
C PRO A 251 -14.89 -16.91 -4.80
N LYS A 252 -15.06 -16.10 -3.75
CA LYS A 252 -14.09 -16.06 -2.65
C LYS A 252 -13.96 -17.47 -2.10
N ARG A 253 -12.78 -18.07 -2.24
CA ARG A 253 -12.47 -19.30 -1.52
C ARG A 253 -12.52 -18.93 -0.04
N ASN A 254 -13.48 -19.47 0.70
CA ASN A 254 -13.57 -19.30 2.15
C ASN A 254 -12.30 -19.88 2.78
N SER A 255 -11.26 -19.06 2.93
CA SER A 255 -10.19 -19.35 3.86
C SER A 255 -10.75 -19.08 5.24
N ASN A 256 -11.19 -20.14 5.92
CA ASN A 256 -11.45 -20.12 7.35
C ASN A 256 -10.15 -19.76 8.08
N VAL A 257 -9.86 -18.46 8.20
CA VAL A 257 -8.94 -17.94 9.22
C VAL A 257 -9.84 -17.36 10.28
N ILE A 258 -10.13 -18.18 11.29
CA ILE A 258 -10.81 -17.77 12.51
C ILE A 258 -9.93 -16.69 13.13
N ASN A 259 -10.42 -15.45 13.16
CA ASN A 259 -9.87 -14.41 14.02
C ASN A 259 -10.29 -14.75 15.45
N GLU A 260 -9.51 -15.58 16.15
CA GLU A 260 -9.66 -15.70 17.59
C GLU A 260 -9.16 -14.41 18.26
N PRO A 261 -9.94 -13.80 19.17
CA PRO A 261 -9.44 -12.74 20.02
C PRO A 261 -8.41 -13.32 20.97
N SER A 262 -7.19 -12.81 20.92
CA SER A 262 -6.11 -13.17 21.83
C SER A 262 -6.51 -12.86 23.28
N LYS A 263 -6.90 -13.89 24.04
CA LYS A 263 -7.01 -13.80 25.50
C LYS A 263 -5.63 -13.55 26.10
N ILE A 264 -5.47 -12.38 26.71
CA ILE A 264 -4.35 -12.01 27.58
C ILE A 264 -4.41 -12.93 28.82
N ARG A 265 -3.35 -13.69 29.07
CA ARG A 265 -3.12 -14.32 30.38
C ARG A 265 -2.24 -13.38 31.20
N GLU A 266 -2.72 -12.97 32.37
CA GLU A 266 -1.91 -12.33 33.41
C GLU A 266 -0.86 -13.32 33.95
N PRO A 267 0.37 -12.89 34.26
CA PRO A 267 1.35 -13.74 34.91
C PRO A 267 1.24 -13.63 36.43
N ASP A 268 0.89 -14.73 37.07
CA ASP A 268 1.01 -14.90 38.52
C ASP A 268 2.46 -15.22 38.88
N ASN A 269 3.08 -14.35 39.69
CA ASN A 269 4.43 -14.53 40.22
C ASN A 269 4.39 -15.49 41.40
N ARG A 270 5.03 -16.67 41.28
CA ARG A 270 5.76 -17.33 42.38
C ARG A 270 6.63 -18.50 41.88
N ASN A 271 7.90 -18.42 42.27
CA ASN A 271 8.89 -19.49 42.45
C ASN A 271 9.64 -20.06 41.24
N ALA A 272 10.80 -19.45 41.03
CA ALA A 272 12.11 -20.01 40.68
C ALA A 272 12.20 -21.53 40.42
N SER A 273 12.67 -21.92 39.24
CA SER A 273 14.09 -22.25 39.00
C SER A 273 14.30 -23.01 37.68
N LYS A 274 15.48 -22.78 37.06
CA LYS A 274 16.14 -23.53 35.99
C LYS A 274 15.67 -23.29 34.54
N THR A 275 16.44 -22.41 33.88
CA THR A 275 17.14 -22.61 32.60
C THR A 275 16.52 -23.61 31.61
N THR A 276 16.09 -23.14 30.44
CA THR A 276 16.78 -23.31 29.14
C THR A 276 16.04 -22.52 28.06
N HIS A 277 16.77 -21.69 27.32
CA HIS A 277 16.34 -21.03 26.08
C HIS A 277 15.77 -22.06 25.09
N ASN A 278 14.60 -21.81 24.50
CA ASN A 278 14.33 -22.11 23.09
C ASN A 278 13.03 -21.47 22.61
N SER A 279 13.18 -20.53 21.69
CA SER A 279 12.10 -19.91 20.92
C SER A 279 11.61 -20.88 19.84
N SER A 280 10.37 -21.34 19.94
CA SER A 280 9.69 -22.06 18.86
C SER A 280 8.91 -21.07 17.99
N TYR A 281 9.54 -20.55 16.93
CA TYR A 281 8.82 -19.96 15.80
C TYR A 281 8.32 -21.09 14.89
N SER A 282 7.00 -21.32 14.89
CA SER A 282 6.35 -22.19 13.91
C SER A 282 6.20 -21.45 12.58
N ILE A 283 7.20 -21.59 11.69
CA ILE A 283 7.07 -21.20 10.29
C ILE A 283 6.61 -22.42 9.50
N SER A 284 5.34 -22.38 9.10
CA SER A 284 4.85 -23.06 7.91
C SER A 284 5.63 -22.54 6.70
N ARG A 285 6.67 -23.28 6.28
CA ARG A 285 7.38 -23.06 5.02
C ARG A 285 7.46 -24.35 4.24
N ARG A 286 7.01 -24.26 2.98
CA ARG A 286 7.20 -25.22 1.91
C ARG A 286 8.57 -25.88 2.00
N ARG A 287 8.57 -27.21 2.16
CA ARG A 287 9.76 -28.05 2.12
C ARG A 287 10.40 -27.95 0.73
N LEU A 288 11.42 -27.11 0.56
CA LEU A 288 12.52 -27.53 -0.31
C LEU A 288 13.26 -28.64 0.46
N PRO A 289 13.50 -29.82 -0.15
CA PRO A 289 14.21 -30.87 0.55
C PRO A 289 15.61 -30.33 0.90
N ILE A 290 15.98 -30.44 2.17
CA ILE A 290 17.26 -29.98 2.75
C ILE A 290 18.47 -30.41 1.90
N ARG A 291 18.34 -31.52 1.17
CA ARG A 291 19.32 -32.01 0.18
C ARG A 291 19.64 -31.01 -0.95
N MET A 292 18.68 -30.22 -1.41
CA MET A 292 18.90 -29.23 -2.48
C MET A 292 19.68 -28.00 -2.01
N VAL A 293 19.48 -27.56 -0.75
CA VAL A 293 20.24 -26.44 -0.17
C VAL A 293 21.70 -26.83 0.03
N LEU A 294 21.94 -28.07 0.49
CA LEU A 294 23.29 -28.63 0.63
C LEU A 294 24.01 -28.72 -0.72
N LEU A 295 23.35 -29.22 -1.76
CA LEU A 295 23.92 -29.32 -3.10
C LEU A 295 24.32 -27.94 -3.65
N ILE A 296 23.45 -26.92 -3.51
CA ILE A 296 23.76 -25.55 -3.96
C ILE A 296 24.98 -24.99 -3.20
N SER A 297 25.08 -25.22 -1.88
CA SER A 297 26.24 -24.75 -1.11
C SER A 297 27.56 -25.42 -1.53
N ILE A 298 27.52 -26.71 -1.84
CA ILE A 298 28.70 -27.48 -2.29
C ILE A 298 29.12 -27.00 -3.69
N SER A 299 28.16 -26.76 -4.59
CA SER A 299 28.44 -26.24 -5.93
C SER A 299 29.07 -24.84 -5.87
N ILE A 300 28.57 -23.95 -5.02
CA ILE A 300 29.17 -22.61 -4.82
C ILE A 300 30.59 -22.73 -4.24
N GLY A 301 30.79 -23.61 -3.25
CA GLY A 301 32.10 -23.88 -2.67
C GLY A 301 33.12 -24.39 -3.71
N LEU A 302 32.71 -25.33 -4.57
CA LEU A 302 33.56 -25.86 -5.64
C LEU A 302 33.93 -24.80 -6.68
N VAL A 303 32.98 -23.94 -7.07
CA VAL A 303 33.26 -22.83 -8.00
C VAL A 303 34.25 -21.84 -7.39
N LEU A 304 34.08 -21.47 -6.11
CA LEU A 304 35.02 -20.59 -5.41
C LEU A 304 36.42 -21.22 -5.29
N LEU A 305 36.51 -22.54 -5.08
CA LEU A 305 37.78 -23.25 -4.96
C LEU A 305 38.53 -23.32 -6.29
N VAL A 306 37.82 -23.53 -7.41
CA VAL A 306 38.40 -23.48 -8.76
C VAL A 306 38.87 -22.06 -9.11
N ILE A 307 38.08 -21.05 -8.77
CA ILE A 307 38.44 -19.65 -8.98
C ILE A 307 39.70 -19.30 -8.16
N TRP A 308 39.72 -19.65 -6.87
CA TRP A 308 40.86 -19.40 -5.99
C TRP A 308 42.15 -20.04 -6.51
N ASN A 309 42.08 -21.29 -6.97
CA ASN A 309 43.27 -22.02 -7.47
C ASN A 309 43.84 -21.43 -8.77
N LYS A 310 43.00 -20.81 -9.61
CA LYS A 310 43.49 -20.09 -10.80
C LYS A 310 44.20 -18.79 -10.43
N TYR A 311 43.69 -18.06 -9.43
CA TYR A 311 44.32 -16.82 -8.99
C TYR A 311 45.63 -17.04 -8.23
N THR A 312 45.75 -18.09 -7.42
CA THR A 312 47.02 -18.41 -6.74
C THR A 312 48.13 -18.74 -7.73
N LEU A 313 47.81 -19.49 -8.80
CA LEU A 313 48.77 -19.86 -9.83
C LEU A 313 49.19 -18.64 -10.68
N ALA A 314 48.25 -17.75 -11.01
CA ALA A 314 48.55 -16.49 -11.69
C ALA A 314 49.43 -15.56 -10.84
N ILE A 315 49.16 -15.46 -9.54
CA ILE A 315 49.97 -14.67 -8.60
C ILE A 315 51.38 -15.25 -8.47
N GLN A 316 51.54 -16.57 -8.39
CA GLN A 316 52.88 -17.19 -8.35
C GLN A 316 53.70 -16.96 -9.62
N ILE A 317 53.07 -17.01 -10.80
CA ILE A 317 53.73 -16.70 -12.07
C ILE A 317 54.15 -15.23 -12.10
N PHE A 318 53.27 -14.32 -11.68
CA PHE A 318 53.56 -12.89 -11.63
C PHE A 318 54.70 -12.55 -10.65
N MET A 319 54.70 -13.16 -9.46
CA MET A 319 55.77 -12.98 -8.48
C MET A 319 57.09 -13.57 -8.97
N SER A 320 57.08 -14.72 -9.64
CA SER A 320 58.29 -15.31 -10.25
C SER A 320 58.86 -14.42 -11.37
N LEU A 321 58.00 -13.80 -12.19
CA LEU A 321 58.40 -12.83 -13.21
C LEU A 321 58.99 -11.56 -12.60
N LEU A 322 58.39 -11.03 -11.53
CA LEU A 322 58.90 -9.86 -10.81
C LEU A 322 60.26 -10.13 -10.17
N VAL A 323 60.45 -11.30 -9.56
CA VAL A 323 61.74 -11.70 -8.98
C VAL A 323 62.79 -11.89 -10.09
N GLY A 324 62.43 -12.51 -11.21
CA GLY A 324 63.33 -12.64 -12.37
C GLY A 324 63.80 -11.29 -12.92
N LEU A 325 62.87 -10.35 -13.10
CA LEU A 325 63.19 -8.99 -13.56
C LEU A 325 64.05 -8.21 -12.55
N TYR A 326 63.81 -8.40 -11.25
CA TYR A 326 64.60 -7.76 -10.19
C TYR A 326 66.04 -8.29 -10.16
N VAL A 327 66.23 -9.61 -10.26
CA VAL A 327 67.58 -10.22 -10.32
C VAL A 327 68.33 -9.78 -11.58
N GLN A 328 67.65 -9.71 -12.73
CA GLN A 328 68.25 -9.26 -13.98
C GLN A 328 68.65 -7.77 -13.95
N HIS A 329 67.95 -6.94 -13.18
CA HIS A 329 68.30 -5.54 -12.96
C HIS A 329 69.49 -5.34 -12.00
N VAL A 330 69.65 -6.24 -11.03
CA VAL A 330 70.76 -6.20 -10.05
C VAL A 330 72.04 -6.81 -10.62
N SER A 331 71.96 -7.83 -11.48
CA SER A 331 73.13 -8.46 -12.13
C SER A 331 73.62 -7.76 -13.41
N GLY A 332 72.97 -6.67 -13.83
CA GLY A 332 73.36 -5.85 -14.98
C GLY A 332 74.18 -4.60 -14.64
N LYS A 333 74.77 -4.54 -13.44
CA LYS A 333 75.70 -3.48 -13.01
C LYS A 333 77.10 -4.02 -12.78
#